data_AF-A0ABD1DHC2-F1
#
_entry.id   AF-A0ABD1DHC2-F1
#
_cell.length_a   1.000
_cell.length_b   1.000
_cell.length_c   1.000
_cell.angle_alpha   90.00
_cell.angle_beta   90.00
_cell.angle_gamma   90.00
#
_symmetry.space_group_name_H-M   'P 1'
#
loop_
_entity.id
_entity.type
_entity.pdbx_description
1 polymer ?
#
loop_
_entity_poly.entity_id
_entity_poly.type
_entity_poly.pdbx_seq_one_letter_code
_entity_poly.pdbx_strand_id
1 'polypeptide(L)'
;MMRSTLYLHLQAATASPGLRNLALVIKPPWVRRGQEAQLHCQYEMEGAPLYSVKWYRGTLEFYRYSPFENPPAKIFPFTGIKVDVSKTTLF
;
A
#
# COMPACT_ATOMS: atom_id res chain seq x y z
N MET A 1 33.24 38.81 -21.57
CA MET A 1 33.42 38.32 -20.19
C MET A 1 32.19 37.50 -19.81
N MET A 2 32.28 36.17 -19.84
CA MET A 2 31.20 35.29 -19.39
C MET A 2 31.25 35.18 -17.87
N ARG A 3 30.19 35.62 -17.18
CA ARG A 3 30.02 35.41 -15.74
C ARG A 3 29.15 34.18 -15.55
N SER A 4 29.77 33.07 -15.13
CA SER A 4 29.06 31.89 -14.65
C SER A 4 28.79 32.09 -13.16
N THR A 5 27.54 32.40 -12.82
CA THR A 5 27.12 32.53 -11.42
C THR A 5 26.46 31.23 -11.00
N LEU A 6 27.10 30.51 -10.09
CA LEU A 6 26.54 29.28 -9.52
C LEU A 6 25.66 29.66 -8.33
N TYR A 7 24.34 29.52 -8.49
CA TYR A 7 23.40 29.70 -7.38
C TYR A 7 23.19 28.35 -6.68
N LEU A 8 23.67 28.23 -5.45
CA LEU A 8 23.29 27.13 -4.56
C LEU A 8 21.92 27.46 -3.97
N HIS A 9 20.85 26.95 -4.59
CA HIS A 9 19.53 27.01 -3.99
C HIS A 9 19.45 25.93 -2.91
N LEU A 10 19.60 26.31 -1.63
CA LEU A 10 19.12 25.44 -0.55
C LEU A 10 17.59 25.40 -0.66
N GLN A 11 17.08 24.36 -1.31
CA GLN A 11 15.71 23.96 -1.08
C GLN A 11 15.67 23.43 0.33
N ALA A 12 14.91 24.07 1.22
CA ALA A 12 14.47 23.40 2.42
C ALA A 12 13.89 22.06 1.96
N ALA A 13 14.41 20.95 2.49
CA ALA A 13 13.77 19.67 2.30
C ALA A 13 12.38 19.82 2.92
N THR A 14 11.38 20.11 2.08
CA THR A 14 9.99 19.94 2.48
C THR A 14 9.93 18.49 2.92
N ALA A 15 9.62 18.25 4.19
CA ALA A 15 9.44 16.90 4.69
C ALA A 15 8.53 16.19 3.68
N SER A 16 9.04 15.17 2.99
CA SER A 16 8.26 14.43 1.99
C SER A 16 7.03 13.96 2.74
N PRO A 17 5.85 14.51 2.43
CA PRO A 17 4.70 14.21 3.22
C PRO A 17 4.37 12.72 2.95
N GLY A 18 4.30 11.94 4.03
CA GLY A 18 4.39 10.48 4.00
C GLY A 18 3.03 9.80 3.81
N LEU A 19 2.91 8.57 4.30
CA LEU A 19 1.63 7.88 4.40
C LEU A 19 0.72 8.61 5.38
N ARG A 20 -0.49 8.99 4.94
CA ARG A 20 -1.54 9.60 5.77
C ARG A 20 -2.90 8.96 5.59
N ASN A 21 -3.83 9.31 6.48
CA ASN A 21 -5.24 8.94 6.42
C ASN A 21 -5.46 7.42 6.23
N LEU A 22 -4.65 6.60 6.92
CA LEU A 22 -4.72 5.15 6.85
C LEU A 22 -6.00 4.65 7.52
N ALA A 23 -6.86 4.01 6.74
CA ALA A 23 -8.10 3.40 7.22
C ALA A 23 -8.32 2.00 6.61
N LEU A 24 -8.77 1.08 7.46
CA LEU A 24 -9.24 -0.24 7.07
C LEU A 24 -10.76 -0.25 6.99
N VAL A 25 -11.30 -0.55 5.81
CA VAL A 25 -12.74 -0.72 5.59
C VAL A 25 -13.03 -2.14 5.12
N ILE A 26 -13.89 -2.86 5.83
CA ILE A 26 -14.28 -4.23 5.50
C ILE A 26 -15.74 -4.24 5.02
N LYS A 27 -16.00 -4.82 3.84
CA LYS A 27 -17.35 -4.90 3.25
C LYS A 27 -17.68 -6.33 2.79
N PRO A 28 -18.78 -6.94 3.28
CA PRO A 28 -19.62 -6.49 4.39
C PRO A 28 -18.86 -6.57 5.74
N PRO A 29 -19.32 -5.85 6.78
CA PRO A 29 -18.67 -5.86 8.10
C PRO A 29 -18.72 -7.24 8.79
N TRP A 30 -19.67 -8.10 8.40
CA TRP A 30 -19.75 -9.49 8.81
C TRP A 30 -20.13 -10.37 7.63
N VAL A 31 -19.51 -11.53 7.54
CA VAL A 31 -19.66 -12.46 6.42
C VAL A 31 -19.83 -13.88 6.96
N ARG A 32 -20.73 -14.66 6.34
CA ARG A 32 -20.89 -16.08 6.68
C ARG A 32 -19.68 -16.86 6.18
N ARG A 33 -19.32 -17.94 6.87
CA ARG A 33 -18.21 -18.81 6.44
C ARG A 33 -18.41 -19.28 5.00
N GLY A 34 -17.37 -19.17 4.18
CA GLY A 34 -17.38 -19.55 2.77
C GLY A 34 -17.92 -18.47 1.81
N GLN A 35 -18.42 -17.36 2.33
CA GLN A 35 -18.78 -16.18 1.53
C GLN A 35 -17.59 -15.21 1.44
N GLU A 36 -17.67 -14.26 0.51
CA GLU A 36 -16.62 -13.29 0.21
C GLU A 36 -16.75 -12.01 1.05
N ALA A 37 -15.61 -11.45 1.45
CA ALA A 37 -15.52 -10.10 2.01
C ALA A 37 -14.37 -9.34 1.34
N GLN A 38 -14.57 -8.03 1.16
CA GLN A 38 -13.62 -7.11 0.58
C GLN A 38 -12.94 -6.33 1.70
N LEU A 39 -11.62 -6.28 1.66
CA LEU A 39 -10.80 -5.50 2.58
C LEU A 39 -10.20 -4.34 1.79
N HIS A 40 -10.56 -3.12 2.15
CA HIS A 40 -10.04 -1.90 1.54
C HIS A 40 -9.04 -1.25 2.50
N CYS A 41 -7.85 -0.98 2.00
CA CYS A 41 -6.86 -0.13 2.65
C CYS A 41 -6.91 1.24 1.98
N GLN A 42 -7.45 2.23 2.68
CA GLN A 42 -7.50 3.61 2.21
C GLN A 42 -6.32 4.36 2.82
N TYR A 43 -5.56 5.06 1.99
CA TYR A 43 -4.42 5.86 2.43
C TYR A 43 -4.11 6.95 1.41
N GLU A 44 -3.41 7.98 1.85
CA GLU A 44 -2.87 9.04 1.03
C GLU A 44 -1.35 8.97 1.02
N MET A 45 -0.78 9.02 -0.18
CA MET A 45 0.66 9.09 -0.41
C MET A 45 0.94 10.51 -0.90
N GLU A 46 1.38 11.40 -0.01
CA GLU A 46 1.53 12.82 -0.32
C GLU A 46 2.80 13.10 -1.16
N GLY A 47 2.89 12.49 -2.35
CA GLY A 47 4.04 12.57 -3.25
C GLY A 47 5.12 11.52 -3.01
N ALA A 48 5.01 10.71 -1.96
CA ALA A 48 5.91 9.58 -1.70
C ALA A 48 5.45 8.30 -2.42
N PRO A 49 6.35 7.42 -2.90
CA PRO A 49 5.97 6.13 -3.46
C PRO A 49 5.53 5.14 -2.38
N LEU A 50 4.55 4.29 -2.71
CA LEU A 50 4.11 3.22 -1.81
C LEU A 50 5.20 2.15 -1.70
N TYR A 51 5.63 1.84 -0.48
CA TYR A 51 6.60 0.77 -0.26
C TYR A 51 5.93 -0.62 -0.35
N SER A 52 4.94 -0.88 0.50
CA SER A 52 4.13 -2.11 0.44
C SER A 52 2.82 -1.97 1.23
N VAL A 53 1.82 -2.78 0.86
CA VAL A 53 0.60 -3.04 1.63
C VAL A 53 0.63 -4.50 2.06
N LYS A 54 0.45 -4.77 3.36
CA LYS A 54 0.47 -6.12 3.91
C LYS A 54 -0.79 -6.39 4.72
N TRP A 55 -1.42 -7.53 4.48
CA TRP A 55 -2.58 -7.97 5.23
C TRP A 55 -2.22 -9.09 6.20
N TYR A 56 -2.65 -8.93 7.45
CA TYR A 56 -2.41 -9.87 8.54
C TYR A 56 -3.72 -10.35 9.16
N ARG A 57 -3.73 -11.60 9.59
CA ARG A 57 -4.71 -12.12 10.54
C ARG A 57 -3.96 -12.54 11.80
N GLY A 58 -4.16 -11.79 12.88
CA GLY A 58 -3.29 -11.90 14.05
C GLY A 58 -1.86 -11.54 13.65
N THR A 59 -0.92 -12.47 13.81
CA THR A 59 0.49 -12.29 13.46
C THR A 59 0.88 -12.87 12.10
N LEU A 60 -0.05 -13.55 11.41
CA LEU A 60 0.24 -14.24 10.17
C LEU A 60 -0.13 -13.37 8.97
N GLU A 61 0.86 -13.07 8.15
CA GLU A 61 0.68 -12.42 6.85
C GLU A 61 -0.04 -13.40 5.91
N PHE A 62 -1.05 -12.92 5.20
CA PHE A 62 -1.75 -13.72 4.18
C PHE A 62 -1.72 -13.10 2.78
N TYR A 63 -1.36 -11.81 2.67
CA TYR A 63 -1.18 -11.12 1.40
C TYR A 63 -0.20 -9.95 1.53
N ARG A 64 0.54 -9.69 0.46
CA ARG A 64 1.36 -8.49 0.28
C ARG A 64 1.27 -7.95 -1.14
N TYR A 65 1.23 -6.63 -1.25
CA TYR A 65 1.49 -5.90 -2.47
C TYR A 65 2.73 -5.01 -2.29
N SER A 66 3.74 -5.18 -3.13
CA SER A 66 4.98 -4.41 -3.20
C SER A 66 5.20 -3.95 -4.65
N PRO A 67 4.91 -2.68 -5.01
CA PRO A 67 4.97 -2.21 -6.40
C PRO A 67 6.30 -2.44 -7.12
N PHE A 68 7.39 -2.48 -6.34
CA PHE A 68 8.76 -2.59 -6.83
C PHE A 68 9.30 -4.03 -6.86
N GLU A 69 8.50 -5.02 -6.47
CA GLU A 69 8.86 -6.45 -6.56
C GLU A 69 8.26 -7.10 -7.82
N ASN A 70 8.84 -8.23 -8.24
CA ASN A 70 8.31 -9.06 -9.32
C ASN A 70 8.14 -10.53 -8.84
N PRO A 71 6.91 -11.05 -8.72
CA PRO A 71 5.64 -10.37 -8.96
C PRO A 71 5.31 -9.34 -7.85
N PRO A 72 4.53 -8.29 -8.16
CA PRO A 72 4.21 -7.24 -7.18
C PRO A 72 3.21 -7.71 -6.11
N ALA A 73 2.41 -8.73 -6.40
CA ALA A 73 1.48 -9.33 -5.44
C ALA A 73 1.97 -10.72 -5.01
N LYS A 74 1.94 -10.97 -3.70
CA LYS A 74 2.33 -12.24 -3.09
C LYS A 74 1.26 -12.72 -2.11
N ILE A 75 0.88 -13.99 -2.25
CA ILE A 75 -0.07 -14.65 -1.36
C ILE A 75 0.70 -15.55 -0.40
N PHE A 76 0.36 -15.48 0.87
CA PHE A 76 0.87 -16.39 1.89
C PHE A 76 -0.31 -17.28 2.32
N PRO A 77 -0.24 -18.61 2.08
CA PRO A 77 -1.34 -19.50 2.39
C PRO A 77 -1.77 -19.40 3.86
N PHE A 78 -3.06 -19.16 4.10
CA PHE A 78 -3.65 -19.11 5.42
C PHE A 78 -4.88 -20.01 5.47
N THR A 79 -4.93 -20.93 6.42
CA THR A 79 -6.04 -21.88 6.56
C THR A 79 -7.38 -21.17 6.72
N GLY A 80 -8.29 -21.38 5.76
CA GLY A 80 -9.63 -20.79 5.79
C GLY A 80 -9.75 -19.40 5.18
N ILE A 81 -8.67 -18.83 4.61
CA ILE A 81 -8.71 -17.61 3.81
C ILE A 81 -8.21 -17.93 2.40
N LYS A 82 -8.99 -17.58 1.38
CA LYS A 82 -8.59 -17.62 -0.02
C LYS A 82 -8.56 -16.19 -0.54
N VAL A 83 -7.41 -15.77 -1.05
CA VAL A 83 -7.25 -14.42 -1.62
C VAL A 83 -7.46 -14.49 -3.12
N ASP A 84 -8.41 -13.71 -3.63
CA ASP A 84 -8.63 -13.55 -5.06
C ASP A 84 -7.87 -12.32 -5.58
N VAL A 85 -6.74 -12.56 -6.25
CA VAL A 85 -5.87 -11.49 -6.77
C VAL A 85 -6.49 -10.82 -8.00
N SER A 86 -7.39 -11.51 -8.72
CA SER A 86 -8.05 -10.93 -9.90
C SER A 86 -8.94 -9.73 -9.57
N LYS A 87 -9.41 -9.65 -8.32
CA LYS A 87 -10.23 -8.57 -7.78
C LYS A 87 -9.44 -7.53 -6.99
N THR A 88 -8.12 -7.63 -6.94
CA THR A 88 -7.29 -6.58 -6.35
C THR A 88 -7.26 -5.39 -7.30
N THR A 89 -8.01 -4.34 -6.98
CA THR A 89 -7.85 -3.04 -7.66
C THR A 89 -6.77 -2.24 -6.96
N LEU A 90 -5.71 -1.92 -7.69
CA LEU A 90 -4.67 -1.00 -7.26
C LEU A 90 -5.08 0.39 -7.78
N PHE A 91 -5.31 1.33 -6.87
CA PHE A 91 -5.51 2.75 -7.19
C PHE A 91 -4.25 3.52 -6.84
#